data_AF-A0A536TNE5-F1
#
_entry.id   AF-A0A536TNE5-F1
#
_cell.length_a   1.000
_cell.length_b   1.000
_cell.length_c   1.000
_cell.angle_alpha   90.00
_cell.angle_beta   90.00
_cell.angle_gamma   90.00
#
_symmetry.space_group_name_H-M   'P 1'
#
loop_
_entity.id
_entity.type
_entity.pdbx_description
1 polymer ?
#
loop_
_entity_poly.entity_id
_entity_poly.type
_entity_poly.pdbx_seq_one_letter_code
_entity_poly.pdbx_strand_id
1 'polypeptide(L)'
;MKRLAMHFLGALAWFAVTAAGAADLVEGKDYVRLKNSQPVETGKKIEVIEFFSYGCPHCHDLEPILQTWMQKLPPDVQFRRVPVMFQQRWEALAKIYYTLDAMGDEARLSPEVFKAVHDNGVPLYQDKAFFDWAASHGLDRTRVAEVYASFATR
;
A
#
# COMPACT_ATOMS: atom_id res chain seq x y z
N MET A 1 -60.58 -17.83 -38.08
CA MET A 1 -60.16 -18.99 -37.28
C MET A 1 -59.07 -19.77 -38.00
N LYS A 2 -57.80 -19.44 -37.73
CA LYS A 2 -56.64 -20.34 -37.87
C LYS A 2 -55.40 -19.54 -37.46
N ARG A 3 -54.69 -20.10 -36.47
CA ARG A 3 -53.30 -19.80 -36.08
C ARG A 3 -53.09 -18.62 -35.12
N LEU A 4 -53.72 -18.76 -33.95
CA LEU A 4 -53.12 -18.37 -32.68
C LEU A 4 -52.10 -19.45 -32.30
N ALA A 5 -50.82 -19.25 -32.63
CA ALA A 5 -49.70 -19.92 -31.98
C ALA A 5 -48.39 -19.35 -32.53
N MET A 6 -47.43 -19.19 -31.62
CA MET A 6 -46.00 -19.10 -31.90
C MET A 6 -45.52 -17.73 -32.36
N HIS A 7 -45.10 -16.89 -31.41
CA HIS A 7 -43.80 -16.16 -31.42
C HIS A 7 -43.50 -15.63 -30.00
N PHE A 8 -43.47 -16.54 -29.02
CA PHE A 8 -42.86 -16.29 -27.70
C PHE A 8 -41.41 -16.78 -27.75
N LEU A 9 -40.59 -16.24 -28.65
CA LEU A 9 -39.17 -16.64 -28.80
C LEU A 9 -38.40 -15.52 -29.51
N GLY A 10 -38.31 -14.37 -28.87
CA GLY A 10 -37.40 -13.27 -29.22
C GLY A 10 -36.26 -13.22 -28.22
N ALA A 11 -35.39 -14.23 -28.32
CA ALA A 11 -34.05 -14.37 -27.73
C ALA A 11 -33.62 -13.32 -26.69
N LEU A 12 -33.45 -13.80 -25.44
CA LEU A 12 -32.37 -13.37 -24.56
C LEU A 12 -31.09 -13.27 -25.40
N ALA A 13 -30.73 -12.07 -25.84
CA ALA A 13 -29.37 -11.77 -26.26
C ALA A 13 -28.55 -11.73 -24.98
N TRP A 14 -28.17 -12.93 -24.54
CA TRP A 14 -27.23 -13.22 -23.48
C TRP A 14 -26.02 -12.31 -23.69
N PHE A 15 -25.83 -11.37 -22.77
CA PHE A 15 -24.58 -10.67 -22.56
C PHE A 15 -23.49 -11.73 -22.30
N ALA A 16 -22.89 -12.27 -23.35
CA ALA A 16 -21.63 -12.98 -23.27
C ALA A 16 -20.53 -11.92 -23.18
N VAL A 17 -20.46 -11.24 -22.04
CA VAL A 17 -19.22 -10.56 -21.65
C VAL A 17 -18.25 -11.69 -21.37
N THR A 18 -17.41 -12.00 -22.36
CA THR A 18 -16.21 -12.77 -22.14
C THR A 18 -15.38 -11.97 -21.14
N ALA A 19 -15.40 -12.39 -19.88
CA ALA A 19 -14.40 -11.95 -18.93
C ALA A 19 -13.04 -12.28 -19.56
N ALA A 20 -12.28 -11.25 -19.94
CA ALA A 20 -10.90 -11.41 -20.32
C ALA A 20 -10.19 -11.97 -19.09
N GLY A 21 -10.01 -13.29 -19.05
CA GLY A 21 -9.26 -13.95 -17.98
C GLY A 21 -7.84 -13.42 -18.01
N ALA A 22 -7.38 -12.85 -16.91
CA ALA A 22 -5.96 -12.64 -16.70
C ALA A 22 -5.26 -13.99 -16.88
N ALA A 23 -4.12 -14.00 -17.58
CA ALA A 23 -3.32 -15.21 -17.70
C ALA A 23 -2.99 -15.75 -16.30
N ASP A 24 -3.03 -17.07 -16.14
CA ASP A 24 -2.67 -17.71 -14.88
C ASP A 24 -1.23 -17.34 -14.49
N LEU A 25 -1.02 -17.01 -13.21
CA LEU A 25 0.31 -16.72 -12.66
C LEU A 25 1.12 -18.02 -12.56
N VAL A 26 2.38 -17.97 -12.98
CA VAL A 26 3.27 -19.14 -13.02
C VAL A 26 4.28 -19.10 -11.86
N GLU A 27 4.24 -20.11 -10.99
CA GLU A 27 5.23 -20.30 -9.92
C GLU A 27 6.65 -20.45 -10.50
N GLY A 28 7.62 -19.74 -9.93
CA GLY A 28 9.00 -19.68 -10.41
C GLY A 28 9.25 -18.64 -11.51
N LYS A 29 8.21 -17.97 -12.02
CA LYS A 29 8.32 -16.85 -12.95
C LYS A 29 7.71 -15.58 -12.38
N ASP A 30 6.42 -15.61 -12.06
CA ASP A 30 5.67 -14.42 -11.63
C ASP A 30 5.67 -14.29 -10.10
N TYR A 31 5.79 -15.41 -9.38
CA TYR A 31 5.97 -15.44 -7.93
C TYR A 31 6.81 -16.63 -7.50
N VAL A 32 7.35 -16.56 -6.28
CA VAL A 32 8.04 -17.67 -5.63
C VAL A 32 7.33 -18.03 -4.33
N ARG A 33 7.17 -19.32 -4.07
CA ARG A 33 6.68 -19.81 -2.79
C ARG A 33 7.83 -19.92 -1.80
N LEU A 34 7.71 -19.25 -0.66
CA LEU A 34 8.67 -19.42 0.43
C LEU A 34 8.58 -20.85 0.97
N LYS A 35 9.74 -21.51 1.12
CA LYS A 35 9.82 -22.88 1.66
C LYS A 35 9.24 -22.98 3.07
N ASN A 36 9.46 -21.94 3.88
CA ASN A 36 8.96 -21.83 5.23
C ASN A 36 7.95 -20.68 5.27
N SER A 37 6.69 -21.00 5.57
CA SER A 37 5.64 -20.00 5.80
C SER A 37 6.05 -19.09 6.96
N GLN A 38 5.90 -17.79 6.77
CA GLN A 38 6.10 -16.82 7.84
C GLN A 38 4.80 -16.65 8.64
N PRO A 39 4.86 -16.39 9.95
CA PRO A 39 3.68 -16.00 10.72
C PRO A 39 3.13 -14.68 10.18
N VAL A 40 1.79 -14.57 10.14
CA VAL A 40 1.09 -13.34 9.77
C VAL A 40 0.79 -12.50 11.01
N GLU A 41 0.77 -11.18 10.89
CA GLU A 41 0.40 -10.27 11.98
C GLU A 41 -1.10 -9.92 11.96
N THR A 42 -1.80 -10.25 10.87
CA THR A 42 -3.20 -9.90 10.59
C THR A 42 -4.22 -10.93 11.11
N GLY A 43 -3.76 -11.85 11.97
CA GLY A 43 -4.59 -12.90 12.56
C GLY A 43 -5.15 -13.87 11.50
N LYS A 44 -6.47 -13.84 11.29
CA LYS A 44 -7.17 -14.72 10.34
C LYS A 44 -7.28 -14.15 8.92
N LYS A 45 -6.90 -12.89 8.72
CA LYS A 45 -6.96 -12.23 7.40
C LYS A 45 -5.78 -12.63 6.54
N ILE A 46 -5.98 -12.61 5.22
CA ILE A 46 -4.91 -12.73 4.23
C ILE A 46 -4.03 -11.48 4.35
N GLU A 47 -2.76 -11.69 4.67
CA GLU A 47 -1.77 -10.63 4.78
C GLU A 47 -1.13 -10.35 3.43
N VAL A 48 -1.09 -9.08 3.04
CA VAL A 48 -0.27 -8.60 1.93
C VAL A 48 0.73 -7.59 2.47
N ILE A 49 2.02 -7.88 2.30
CA ILE A 49 3.11 -7.02 2.76
C ILE A 49 3.79 -6.37 1.56
N GLU A 50 3.95 -5.06 1.61
CA GLU A 50 4.95 -4.36 0.80
C GLU A 50 6.23 -4.13 1.62
N PHE A 51 7.35 -4.68 1.16
CA PHE A 51 8.67 -4.31 1.66
C PHE A 51 9.18 -3.11 0.89
N PHE A 52 9.34 -1.96 1.55
CA PHE A 52 9.51 -0.69 0.85
C PHE A 52 10.51 0.24 1.53
N SER A 53 10.86 1.35 0.88
CA SER A 53 11.48 2.50 1.54
C SER A 53 10.97 3.79 0.92
N TYR A 54 10.79 4.84 1.70
CA TYR A 54 10.50 6.17 1.15
C TYR A 54 11.64 6.73 0.27
N GLY A 55 12.83 6.13 0.30
CA GLY A 55 13.95 6.51 -0.56
C GLY A 55 14.07 5.67 -1.84
N CYS A 56 13.15 4.74 -2.07
CA CYS A 56 13.18 3.81 -3.20
C CYS A 56 12.34 4.38 -4.37
N PRO A 57 12.96 4.70 -5.53
CA PRO A 57 12.24 5.31 -6.65
C PRO A 57 11.16 4.40 -7.24
N HIS A 58 11.38 3.09 -7.30
CA HIS A 58 10.35 2.16 -7.77
C HIS A 58 9.16 2.04 -6.81
N CYS A 59 9.40 2.22 -5.51
CA CYS A 59 8.36 2.23 -4.50
C CYS A 59 7.50 3.50 -4.64
N HIS A 60 8.15 4.65 -4.89
CA HIS A 60 7.47 5.89 -5.25
C HIS A 60 6.60 5.75 -6.51
N ASP A 61 7.14 5.14 -7.58
CA ASP A 61 6.40 4.93 -8.83
C ASP A 61 5.18 4.00 -8.64
N LEU A 62 5.29 3.03 -7.71
CA LEU A 62 4.22 2.09 -7.40
C LEU A 62 3.10 2.71 -6.54
N GLU A 63 3.42 3.68 -5.69
CA GLU A 63 2.53 4.21 -4.64
C GLU A 63 1.13 4.62 -5.16
N PRO A 64 0.96 5.36 -6.28
CA PRO A 64 -0.38 5.72 -6.78
C PRO A 64 -1.22 4.50 -7.19
N ILE A 65 -0.58 3.47 -7.74
CA ILE A 65 -1.23 2.22 -8.16
C ILE A 65 -1.65 1.44 -6.91
N LEU A 66 -0.75 1.35 -5.94
CA LEU A 66 -0.98 0.66 -4.68
C LEU A 66 -2.11 1.29 -3.87
N GLN A 67 -2.15 2.62 -3.77
CA GLN A 67 -3.24 3.36 -3.11
C GLN A 67 -4.60 3.06 -3.74
N THR A 68 -4.67 3.01 -5.08
CA THR A 68 -5.90 2.66 -5.80
C THR A 68 -6.33 1.22 -5.54
N TRP A 69 -5.39 0.30 -5.40
CA TRP A 69 -5.66 -1.10 -5.09
C TRP A 69 -6.11 -1.28 -3.63
N MET A 70 -5.46 -0.61 -2.68
CA MET A 70 -5.79 -0.66 -1.25
C MET A 70 -7.25 -0.24 -0.96
N GLN A 71 -7.79 0.71 -1.71
CA GLN A 71 -9.19 1.14 -1.59
C GLN A 71 -10.21 0.08 -2.00
N LYS A 72 -9.78 -0.98 -2.70
CA LYS A 72 -10.64 -2.03 -3.26
C LYS A 72 -10.47 -3.37 -2.55
N LEU A 73 -9.75 -3.41 -1.43
CA LEU A 73 -9.48 -4.65 -0.72
C LEU A 73 -10.77 -5.29 -0.19
N PRO A 74 -10.93 -6.60 -0.35
CA PRO A 74 -12.03 -7.33 0.29
C PRO A 74 -11.80 -7.38 1.82
N PRO A 75 -12.86 -7.62 2.61
CA PRO A 75 -12.80 -7.53 4.07
C PRO A 75 -11.88 -8.56 4.76
N ASP A 76 -11.56 -9.65 4.06
CA ASP A 76 -10.67 -10.73 4.50
C ASP A 76 -9.19 -10.50 4.16
N VAL A 77 -8.85 -9.39 3.49
CA VAL A 77 -7.47 -9.00 3.19
C VAL A 77 -7.05 -7.81 4.06
N GLN A 78 -5.81 -7.82 4.52
CA GLN A 78 -5.19 -6.70 5.19
C GLN A 78 -3.81 -6.42 4.60
N PHE A 79 -3.63 -5.19 4.14
CA PHE A 79 -2.36 -4.67 3.68
C PHE A 79 -1.58 -4.06 4.84
N ARG A 80 -0.26 -4.25 4.84
CA ARG A 80 0.68 -3.52 5.69
C ARG A 80 1.99 -3.28 4.98
N ARG A 81 2.76 -2.29 5.44
CA ARG A 81 4.11 -2.05 4.95
C ARG A 81 5.15 -2.48 5.97
N VAL A 82 6.31 -2.89 5.47
CA VAL A 82 7.49 -3.16 6.27
C VAL A 82 8.67 -2.41 5.64
N PRO A 83 9.19 -1.36 6.27
CA PRO A 83 10.30 -0.61 5.70
C PRO A 83 11.59 -1.45 5.70
N VAL A 84 12.30 -1.44 4.57
CA VAL A 84 13.64 -2.02 4.44
C VAL A 84 14.71 -0.97 4.71
N MET A 85 15.78 -1.39 5.37
CA MET A 85 16.88 -0.52 5.84
C MET A 85 18.19 -0.88 5.14
N PHE A 86 18.19 -0.93 3.80
CA PHE A 86 19.36 -1.33 3.02
C PHE A 86 20.44 -0.24 2.91
N GLN A 87 20.14 0.99 3.36
CA GLN A 87 21.06 2.13 3.36
C GLN A 87 20.89 2.91 4.66
N GLN A 88 21.95 3.56 5.12
CA GLN A 88 21.91 4.35 6.37
C GLN A 88 20.82 5.44 6.35
N ARG A 89 20.61 6.11 5.21
CA ARG A 89 19.53 7.10 5.08
C ARG A 89 18.13 6.46 5.19
N TRP A 90 18.01 5.19 4.81
CA TRP A 90 16.72 4.48 4.85
C TRP A 90 16.34 4.05 6.25
N GLU A 91 17.30 3.93 7.19
CA GLU A 91 17.00 3.72 8.61
C GLU A 91 16.18 4.89 9.18
N ALA A 92 16.59 6.13 8.89
CA ALA A 92 15.84 7.32 9.29
C ALA A 92 14.44 7.35 8.64
N LEU A 93 14.33 6.96 7.37
CA LEU A 93 13.04 6.90 6.67
C LEU A 93 12.12 5.78 7.20
N ALA A 94 12.68 4.64 7.61
CA ALA A 94 11.94 3.57 8.28
C ALA A 94 11.39 4.04 9.62
N LYS A 95 12.19 4.81 10.35
CA LYS A 95 11.77 5.41 11.61
C LYS A 95 10.64 6.43 11.44
N ILE A 96 10.66 7.20 10.34
CA ILE A 96 9.54 8.08 9.96
C ILE A 96 8.28 7.27 9.71
N TYR A 97 8.36 6.17 8.95
CA TYR A 97 7.21 5.29 8.70
C TYR A 97 6.57 4.84 10.03
N TYR A 98 7.34 4.25 10.94
CA TYR A 98 6.79 3.78 12.22
C TYR A 98 6.29 4.91 13.12
N THR A 99 6.88 6.10 13.02
CA THR A 99 6.37 7.29 13.72
C THR A 99 4.97 7.66 13.22
N LEU A 100 4.79 7.71 11.90
CA LEU A 100 3.49 8.04 11.30
C LEU A 100 2.46 6.93 11.54
N ASP A 101 2.87 5.66 11.51
CA ASP A 101 2.03 4.51 11.83
C ASP A 101 1.54 4.55 13.28
N ALA A 102 2.45 4.78 14.23
CA ALA A 102 2.11 4.94 15.64
C ALA A 102 1.21 6.16 15.93
N MET A 103 1.22 7.17 15.05
CA MET A 103 0.33 8.33 15.11
C MET A 103 -1.02 8.10 14.40
N GLY A 104 -1.15 7.01 13.63
CA GLY A 104 -2.34 6.72 12.82
C GLY A 104 -2.44 7.55 11.54
N ASP A 105 -1.34 8.17 11.11
CA ASP A 105 -1.28 9.09 9.97
C ASP A 105 -0.57 8.51 8.74
N GLU A 106 -0.02 7.29 8.84
CA GLU A 106 0.73 6.62 7.75
C GLU A 106 -0.06 6.63 6.44
N ALA A 107 -1.28 6.07 6.42
CA ALA A 107 -2.04 5.94 5.18
C ALA A 107 -2.32 7.28 4.48
N ARG A 108 -2.45 8.37 5.26
CA ARG A 108 -2.68 9.72 4.75
C ARG A 108 -1.39 10.39 4.26
N LEU A 109 -0.29 10.16 4.96
CA LEU A 109 0.95 10.91 4.77
C LEU A 109 2.02 10.18 3.98
N SER A 110 1.97 8.85 3.82
CA SER A 110 2.93 8.08 3.04
C SER A 110 3.10 8.62 1.60
N PRO A 111 2.02 8.93 0.84
CA PRO A 111 2.17 9.54 -0.49
C PRO A 111 2.88 10.90 -0.46
N GLU A 112 2.64 11.72 0.56
CA GLU A 112 3.28 13.03 0.70
C GLU A 112 4.75 12.92 1.13
N VAL A 113 5.10 11.91 1.94
CA VAL A 113 6.50 11.60 2.28
C VAL A 113 7.25 11.19 1.00
N PHE A 114 6.67 10.29 0.22
CA PHE A 114 7.23 9.85 -1.06
C PHE A 114 7.49 11.05 -2.00
N LYS A 115 6.48 11.90 -2.19
CA LYS A 115 6.61 13.13 -2.99
C LYS A 115 7.67 14.07 -2.42
N ALA A 116 7.73 14.24 -1.10
CA ALA A 116 8.73 15.09 -0.46
C ALA A 116 10.15 14.60 -0.74
N VAL A 117 10.40 13.29 -0.67
CA VAL A 117 11.73 12.71 -0.94
C VAL A 117 12.09 12.75 -2.42
N HIS A 118 11.18 12.33 -3.31
CA HIS A 118 11.48 12.10 -4.72
C HIS A 118 11.27 13.32 -5.61
N ASP A 119 10.17 14.06 -5.44
CA ASP A 119 9.82 15.17 -6.32
C ASP A 119 10.41 16.50 -5.82
N ASN A 120 10.36 16.70 -4.50
CA ASN A 120 10.75 17.98 -3.89
C ASN A 120 12.19 17.99 -3.34
N GLY A 121 12.85 16.83 -3.29
CA GLY A 121 14.21 16.69 -2.77
C GLY A 121 14.37 17.09 -1.29
N VAL A 122 13.29 17.00 -0.50
CA VAL A 122 13.33 17.31 0.94
C VAL A 122 14.14 16.23 1.64
N PRO A 123 15.19 16.59 2.41
CA PRO A 123 16.05 15.60 3.05
C PRO A 123 15.42 15.08 4.35
N LEU A 124 14.27 14.41 4.24
CA LEU A 124 13.49 13.93 5.40
C LEU A 124 14.27 12.96 6.30
N TYR A 125 15.32 12.33 5.79
CA TYR A 125 16.26 11.54 6.61
C TYR A 125 17.02 12.37 7.67
N GLN A 126 16.85 13.70 7.70
CA GLN A 126 17.32 14.58 8.77
C GLN A 126 16.16 14.91 9.71
N ASP A 127 16.29 14.57 10.99
CA ASP A 127 15.23 14.74 12.01
C ASP A 127 14.57 16.12 12.00
N LYS A 128 15.37 17.20 11.93
CA LYS A 128 14.83 18.56 11.89
C LYS A 128 13.93 18.78 10.67
N ALA A 129 14.37 18.31 9.50
CA ALA A 129 13.59 18.44 8.26
C ALA A 129 12.29 17.65 8.35
N PHE A 130 12.34 16.44 8.92
CA PHE A 130 11.13 15.65 9.15
C PHE A 130 10.16 16.33 10.12
N PHE A 131 10.62 16.84 11.27
CA PHE A 131 9.73 17.49 12.24
C PHE A 131 9.07 18.75 11.69
N ASP A 132 9.82 19.55 10.92
CA ASP A 132 9.29 20.76 10.31
C ASP A 132 8.32 20.41 9.15
N TRP A 133 8.60 19.36 8.39
CA TRP A 133 7.69 18.82 7.36
C TRP A 133 6.40 18.25 7.97
N ALA A 134 6.51 17.49 9.06
CA ALA A 134 5.36 16.92 9.75
C ALA A 134 4.43 18.02 10.28
N ALA A 135 5.00 19.08 10.85
CA ALA A 135 4.25 20.24 11.31
C ALA A 135 3.53 20.97 10.17
N SER A 136 4.16 21.11 9.00
CA SER A 136 3.50 21.72 7.84
C SER A 136 2.36 20.87 7.25
N HIS A 137 2.29 19.58 7.60
CA HIS A 137 1.22 18.65 7.21
C HIS A 137 0.19 18.39 8.33
N GLY A 138 0.17 19.28 9.34
CA GLY A 138 -0.86 19.33 10.37
C GLY A 138 -0.60 18.45 11.59
N LEU A 139 0.60 17.88 11.74
CA LEU A 139 0.97 17.13 12.95
C LEU A 139 1.49 18.07 14.04
N ASP A 140 1.20 17.75 15.31
CA ASP A 140 1.83 18.47 16.43
C ASP A 140 3.31 18.10 16.53
N ARG A 141 4.18 19.11 16.35
CA ARG A 141 5.64 18.90 16.28
C ARG A 141 6.20 18.27 17.55
N THR A 142 5.70 18.65 18.72
CA THR A 142 6.14 18.11 20.01
C THR A 142 5.76 16.64 20.10
N ARG A 143 4.51 16.32 19.76
CA ARG A 143 4.01 14.95 19.75
C ARG A 143 4.77 14.05 18.79
N VAL A 144 5.06 14.54 17.57
CA VAL A 144 5.89 13.81 16.59
C VAL A 144 7.26 13.50 17.19
N ALA A 145 7.92 14.48 17.79
CA ALA A 145 9.25 14.28 18.39
C ALA A 145 9.23 13.28 19.55
N GLU A 146 8.18 13.28 20.38
CA GLU A 146 7.99 12.29 21.46
C GLU A 146 7.84 10.87 20.90
N VAL A 147 6.95 10.68 19.92
CA VAL A 147 6.71 9.37 19.29
C VAL A 147 7.97 8.89 18.58
N TYR A 148 8.65 9.78 17.84
CA TYR A 148 9.91 9.49 17.15
C TYR A 148 11.06 9.11 18.11
N ALA A 149 11.02 9.55 19.38
CA ALA A 149 12.00 9.17 20.39
C ALA A 149 11.63 7.89 21.16
N SER A 150 10.41 7.38 20.97
CA SER A 150 9.82 6.29 21.75
C SER A 150 10.35 4.91 21.37
N PHE A 151 10.00 3.90 22.17
CA PHE A 151 10.33 2.50 21.88
C PHE A 151 9.67 2.00 20.60
N ALA A 152 8.49 2.51 20.23
CA ALA A 152 7.74 2.07 19.05
C ALA A 152 8.47 2.39 17.73
N THR A 153 9.51 3.21 17.77
CA THR A 153 10.26 3.69 16.60
C THR A 153 11.77 3.45 16.74
N ARG A 154 12.20 2.51 17.60
CA ARG A 154 13.61 2.12 17.80
C ARG A 154 13.92 0.78 17.17
#